data_AF-A0A7S1YLK6-F1
#
_entry.id   AF-A0A7S1YLK6-F1
#
_cell.length_a   1.000
_cell.length_b   1.000
_cell.length_c   1.000
_cell.angle_alpha   90.00
_cell.angle_beta   90.00
_cell.angle_gamma   90.00
#
_symmetry.space_group_name_H-M   'P 1'
#
loop_
_entity.id
_entity.type
_entity.pdbx_description
1 polymer ?
#
loop_
_entity_poly.entity_id
_entity_poly.type
_entity_poly.pdbx_seq_one_letter_code
_entity_poly.pdbx_strand_id
1 'polypeptide(L)'
;KHWSIIDLVCSKRSLIEHREDLLDLLVPDCYHGGGLLHRMLACGLASPMTVTHYVDTENSMSAGRRIELLAGQDSVGNTPLHIALSNASHKMIIALIGCIRAHYESAVSMKVQNNEGDLPLD
;
A
#
# COMPACT_ATOMS: atom_id res chain seq x y z
N LYS A 1 6.91 -21.09 -7.08
CA LYS A 1 6.42 -19.72 -6.79
C LYS A 1 7.57 -18.99 -6.12
N HIS A 2 8.17 -17.98 -6.78
CA HIS A 2 9.19 -17.14 -6.14
C HIS A 2 8.46 -16.13 -5.25
N TRP A 3 8.74 -16.14 -3.94
CA TRP A 3 8.30 -15.11 -3.01
C TRP A 3 9.43 -14.11 -2.87
N SER A 4 9.14 -12.81 -3.00
CA SER A 4 10.13 -11.79 -2.70
C SER A 4 10.39 -11.77 -1.19
N ILE A 5 11.51 -11.19 -0.77
CA ILE A 5 11.81 -11.03 0.66
C ILE A 5 10.71 -10.19 1.33
N ILE A 6 10.14 -9.22 0.62
CA ILE A 6 9.01 -8.41 1.08
C ILE A 6 7.76 -9.28 1.26
N ASP A 7 7.45 -10.18 0.32
CA ASP A 7 6.34 -11.13 0.45
C ASP A 7 6.49 -12.02 1.70
N LEU A 8 7.72 -12.46 2.00
CA LEU A 8 8.01 -13.28 3.17
C LEU A 8 7.86 -12.50 4.49
N VAL A 9 8.33 -11.25 4.53
CA VAL A 9 8.22 -10.38 5.70
C VAL A 9 6.76 -10.05 6.00
N CYS A 10 5.99 -9.67 4.97
CA CYS A 10 4.58 -9.34 5.10
C CYS A 10 3.68 -10.57 5.35
N SER A 11 4.12 -11.78 4.99
CA SER A 11 3.37 -13.01 5.24
C SER A 11 3.48 -13.52 6.69
N LYS A 12 4.57 -13.21 7.41
CA LYS A 12 4.81 -13.74 8.75
C LYS A 12 4.39 -12.77 9.85
N ARG A 13 3.29 -13.11 10.53
CA ARG A 13 2.74 -12.37 11.68
C ARG A 13 3.75 -12.12 12.80
N SER A 14 4.71 -13.02 13.01
CA SER A 14 5.74 -12.91 14.05
C SER A 14 6.86 -11.91 13.73
N LEU A 15 6.98 -11.45 12.48
CA LEU A 15 7.94 -10.40 12.10
C LEU A 15 7.31 -9.00 12.13
N ILE A 16 6.02 -8.90 12.48
CA ILE A 16 5.24 -7.64 12.49
C ILE A 16 5.75 -6.65 13.53
N GLU A 17 6.29 -7.13 14.66
CA GLU A 17 6.72 -6.28 15.78
C GLU A 17 7.95 -5.41 15.45
N HIS A 18 8.79 -5.84 14.50
CA HIS A 18 9.96 -5.09 14.01
C HIS A 18 9.88 -4.83 12.50
N ARG A 19 8.66 -4.85 11.93
CA ARG A 19 8.47 -4.82 10.48
C ARG A 19 8.93 -3.54 9.83
N GLU A 20 8.76 -2.40 10.48
CA GLU A 20 9.09 -1.10 9.89
C GLU A 20 10.62 -1.00 9.77
N ASP A 21 11.36 -1.40 10.82
CA ASP A 21 12.83 -1.47 10.79
C ASP A 21 13.37 -2.45 9.73
N LEU A 22 12.76 -3.64 9.62
CA LEU A 22 13.17 -4.64 8.61
C LEU A 22 12.84 -4.18 7.18
N LEU A 23 11.73 -3.49 7.00
CA LEU A 23 11.28 -3.04 5.68
C LEU A 23 11.95 -1.74 5.26
N ASP A 24 12.37 -0.88 6.20
CA ASP A 24 13.25 0.27 5.93
C ASP A 24 14.65 -0.19 5.49
N LEU A 25 15.11 -1.34 5.99
CA LEU A 25 16.35 -1.96 5.52
C LEU A 25 16.21 -2.60 4.12
N LEU A 26 15.03 -3.14 3.81
CA LEU A 26 14.76 -3.87 2.56
C LEU A 26 14.25 -2.97 1.42
N VAL A 27 13.64 -1.85 1.76
CA VAL A 27 13.13 -0.85 0.82
C VAL A 27 13.89 0.44 1.10
N PRO A 28 14.91 0.78 0.30
CA PRO A 28 15.63 2.04 0.44
C PRO A 28 14.64 3.22 0.40
N ASP A 29 14.98 4.34 1.05
CA ASP A 29 14.21 5.60 1.13
C ASP A 29 14.01 6.31 -0.23
N CYS A 30 13.72 5.57 -1.30
CA CYS A 30 13.42 6.14 -2.61
C CYS A 30 12.11 6.93 -2.64
N TYR A 31 11.29 6.89 -1.57
CA TYR A 31 10.07 7.68 -1.43
C TYR A 31 10.01 8.33 -0.05
N HIS A 32 10.10 9.65 -0.03
CA HIS A 32 10.10 10.41 1.22
C HIS A 32 8.65 10.57 1.69
N GLY A 33 8.35 10.22 2.95
CA GLY A 33 7.10 10.61 3.62
C GLY A 33 5.86 9.74 3.41
N GLY A 34 5.94 8.59 2.74
CA GLY A 34 4.84 7.61 2.62
C GLY A 34 4.92 6.46 3.61
N GLY A 35 3.78 5.87 3.96
CA GLY A 35 3.73 4.66 4.78
C GLY A 35 4.33 3.45 4.06
N LEU A 36 4.39 2.30 4.75
CA LEU A 36 4.94 1.06 4.20
C LEU A 36 4.29 0.66 2.87
N LEU A 37 2.99 0.90 2.71
CA LEU A 37 2.25 0.57 1.50
C LEU A 37 2.76 1.37 0.28
N HIS A 38 3.08 2.67 0.43
CA HIS A 38 3.68 3.47 -0.64
C HIS A 38 5.02 2.90 -1.07
N ARG A 39 5.87 2.54 -0.11
CA ARG A 39 7.20 1.95 -0.37
C ARG A 39 7.09 0.61 -1.11
N MET A 40 6.21 -0.28 -0.67
CA MET A 40 5.95 -1.57 -1.32
C MET A 40 5.49 -1.41 -2.77
N LEU A 41 4.63 -0.43 -3.02
CA LEU A 41 4.12 -0.14 -4.36
C LEU A 41 5.19 0.49 -5.24
N ALA A 42 5.93 1.47 -4.71
CA ALA A 42 6.98 2.20 -5.40
C ALA A 42 8.09 1.27 -5.91
N CYS A 43 8.53 0.32 -5.09
CA CYS A 43 9.59 -0.61 -5.48
C CYS A 43 9.13 -1.68 -6.47
N GLY A 44 7.82 -1.91 -6.64
CA GLY A 44 7.30 -2.99 -7.51
C GLY A 44 7.72 -4.40 -7.10
N LEU A 45 8.35 -4.56 -5.93
CA LEU A 45 8.88 -5.82 -5.41
C LEU A 45 7.83 -6.64 -4.64
N ALA A 46 6.72 -6.01 -4.24
CA ALA A 46 5.63 -6.66 -3.55
C ALA A 46 4.65 -7.30 -4.54
N SER A 47 4.25 -8.53 -4.28
CA SER A 47 3.18 -9.17 -5.06
C SER A 47 1.81 -8.57 -4.70
N PRO A 48 0.84 -8.57 -5.62
CA PRO A 48 -0.53 -8.13 -5.33
C PRO A 48 -1.17 -8.90 -4.16
N MET A 49 -0.84 -10.18 -4.02
CA MET A 49 -1.30 -11.01 -2.89
C MET A 49 -0.77 -10.50 -1.56
N THR A 50 0.48 -10.03 -1.53
CA THR A 50 1.08 -9.46 -0.33
C THR A 50 0.43 -8.16 0.07
N VAL A 51 0.08 -7.31 -0.90
CA VAL A 51 -0.62 -6.04 -0.65
C VAL A 51 -2.04 -6.29 -0.16
N THR A 52 -2.80 -7.18 -0.81
CA THR A 52 -4.14 -7.54 -0.31
C THR A 52 -4.05 -8.17 1.06
N HIS A 53 -3.10 -9.09 1.27
CA HIS A 53 -2.88 -9.70 2.58
C HIS A 53 -2.50 -8.62 3.59
N TYR A 54 -1.63 -7.66 3.30
CA TYR A 54 -1.28 -6.59 4.24
C TYR A 54 -2.50 -5.74 4.64
N VAL A 55 -3.36 -5.39 3.68
CA VAL A 55 -4.60 -4.65 3.93
C VAL A 55 -5.65 -5.50 4.66
N ASP A 56 -5.69 -6.82 4.42
CA ASP A 56 -6.71 -7.76 4.91
C ASP A 56 -6.31 -8.53 6.20
N THR A 57 -5.03 -8.88 6.42
CA THR A 57 -4.58 -9.65 7.61
C THR A 57 -4.72 -8.87 8.89
N GLU A 58 -4.79 -7.56 8.76
CA GLU A 58 -5.20 -6.65 9.80
C GLU A 58 -6.75 -6.67 9.92
N ASN A 59 -7.39 -7.85 9.88
CA ASN A 59 -8.82 -8.06 10.16
C ASN A 59 -9.19 -7.78 11.64
N SER A 60 -8.20 -7.44 12.48
CA SER A 60 -8.40 -6.83 13.81
C SER A 60 -8.21 -5.30 13.81
N MET A 61 -7.92 -4.68 12.67
CA MET A 61 -7.87 -3.24 12.56
C MET A 61 -9.25 -2.66 12.34
N SER A 62 -9.49 -1.55 13.03
CA SER A 62 -10.67 -0.73 12.82
C SER A 62 -10.70 -0.23 11.37
N ALA A 63 -11.90 0.00 10.85
CA ALA A 63 -12.09 0.60 9.53
C ALA A 63 -11.25 1.87 9.31
N GLY A 64 -11.08 2.68 10.37
CA GLY A 64 -10.25 3.89 10.35
C GLY A 64 -8.81 3.62 9.94
N ARG A 65 -8.19 2.54 10.43
CA ARG A 65 -6.79 2.23 10.09
C ARG A 65 -6.61 1.78 8.64
N ARG A 66 -7.59 1.06 8.07
CA ARG A 66 -7.57 0.72 6.63
C ARG A 66 -7.69 1.96 5.76
N ILE A 67 -8.57 2.89 6.15
CA ILE A 67 -8.71 4.18 5.47
C ILE A 67 -7.39 4.94 5.54
N GLU A 68 -6.74 5.03 6.70
CA GLU A 68 -5.42 5.66 6.83
C GLU A 68 -4.37 5.03 5.92
N LEU A 69 -4.36 3.70 5.78
CA LEU A 69 -3.43 3.02 4.88
C LEU A 69 -3.71 3.32 3.40
N LEU A 70 -4.98 3.30 2.98
CA LEU A 70 -5.38 3.44 1.57
C LEU A 70 -5.52 4.91 1.11
N ALA A 71 -5.86 5.82 2.02
CA ALA A 71 -6.02 7.25 1.78
C ALA A 71 -4.83 8.07 2.30
N GLY A 72 -3.90 7.44 3.02
CA GLY A 72 -2.69 8.10 3.50
C GLY A 72 -1.88 8.63 2.33
N GLN A 73 -1.33 9.83 2.50
CA GLN A 73 -0.55 10.51 1.47
C GLN A 73 0.94 10.42 1.80
N ASP A 74 1.77 10.32 0.76
CA ASP A 74 3.21 10.52 0.91
C ASP A 74 3.56 12.02 0.97
N SER A 75 4.86 12.37 0.98
CA SER A 75 5.30 13.78 1.00
C SER A 75 4.87 14.58 -0.23
N VAL A 76 4.50 13.92 -1.32
CA VAL A 76 4.03 14.51 -2.58
C VAL A 76 2.49 14.55 -2.63
N GLY A 77 1.81 14.07 -1.60
CA GLY A 77 0.35 13.99 -1.57
C GLY A 77 -0.19 12.72 -2.23
N ASN A 78 0.65 11.83 -2.74
CA ASN A 78 0.18 10.65 -3.45
C ASN A 78 -0.39 9.64 -2.47
N THR A 79 -1.60 9.16 -2.75
CA THR A 79 -2.13 7.94 -2.13
C THR A 79 -1.44 6.69 -2.71
N PRO A 80 -1.50 5.53 -2.04
CA PRO A 80 -1.06 4.26 -2.61
C PRO A 80 -1.59 4.01 -4.02
N LEU A 81 -2.83 4.42 -4.29
CA LEU A 81 -3.45 4.21 -5.60
C LEU A 81 -2.75 5.03 -6.70
N HIS A 82 -2.30 6.26 -6.42
CA HIS A 82 -1.48 7.05 -7.36
C HIS A 82 -0.18 6.31 -7.72
N ILE A 83 0.52 5.78 -6.71
CA ILE A 83 1.79 5.06 -6.92
C ILE A 83 1.58 3.79 -7.73
N ALA A 84 0.52 3.03 -7.45
CA ALA A 84 0.20 1.83 -8.19
C ALA A 84 -0.13 2.10 -9.67
N LEU A 85 -0.77 3.23 -9.96
CA LEU A 85 -1.10 3.69 -11.31
C LEU A 85 0.15 4.19 -12.05
N SER A 86 1.01 4.96 -11.37
CA SER A 86 2.30 5.39 -11.91
C SER A 86 3.20 4.21 -12.31
N ASN A 87 3.21 3.15 -11.51
CA ASN A 87 3.99 1.95 -11.78
C ASN A 87 3.38 0.99 -12.83
N ALA A 88 2.25 1.35 -13.45
CA ALA A 88 1.56 0.59 -14.51
C ALA A 88 1.30 -0.90 -14.18
N SER A 89 1.22 -1.23 -12.89
CA SER A 89 1.06 -2.62 -12.45
C SER A 89 -0.42 -2.97 -12.40
N HIS A 90 -0.99 -3.40 -13.54
CA HIS A 90 -2.41 -3.75 -13.65
C HIS A 90 -2.90 -4.70 -12.56
N LYS A 91 -2.08 -5.70 -12.19
CA LYS A 91 -2.45 -6.65 -11.13
C LYS A 91 -2.51 -5.99 -9.75
N MET A 92 -1.65 -5.02 -9.50
CA MET A 92 -1.61 -4.26 -8.24
C MET A 92 -2.78 -3.28 -8.14
N ILE A 93 -3.10 -2.61 -9.25
CA ILE A 93 -4.26 -1.73 -9.35
C ILE A 93 -5.54 -2.52 -9.08
N ILE A 94 -5.71 -3.70 -9.70
CA ILE A 94 -6.87 -4.57 -9.46
C ILE A 94 -6.94 -5.02 -8.00
N ALA A 95 -5.81 -5.36 -7.39
CA ALA A 95 -5.75 -5.76 -5.98
C ALA A 95 -6.19 -4.62 -5.04
N LEU A 96 -5.64 -3.40 -5.21
CA LEU A 96 -6.00 -2.24 -4.41
C LEU A 96 -7.47 -1.85 -4.58
N ILE A 97 -7.97 -1.81 -5.83
CA ILE A 97 -9.39 -1.55 -6.10
C ILE A 97 -10.26 -2.65 -5.50
N GLY A 98 -9.81 -3.91 -5.53
CA GLY A 98 -10.47 -5.04 -4.89
C GLY A 98 -10.64 -4.82 -3.38
N CYS A 99 -9.57 -4.42 -2.68
CA CYS A 99 -9.61 -4.09 -1.25
C CYS A 99 -10.52 -2.89 -0.95
N ILE A 100 -10.43 -1.82 -1.76
CA ILE A 100 -11.29 -0.63 -1.61
C ILE A 100 -12.77 -0.99 -1.81
N ARG A 101 -13.08 -1.86 -2.78
CA ARG A 101 -14.46 -2.29 -3.04
C ARG A 101 -14.99 -3.25 -1.98
N ALA A 102 -14.12 -4.10 -1.43
CA ALA A 102 -14.46 -4.97 -0.31
C ALA A 102 -14.74 -4.17 0.97
N HIS A 103 -14.19 -2.97 1.08
CA HIS A 103 -14.35 -2.07 2.22
C HIS A 103 -14.89 -0.72 1.78
N TYR A 104 -16.21 -0.62 1.61
CA TYR A 104 -16.89 0.58 1.09
C TYR A 104 -16.46 1.90 1.77
N GLU A 105 -16.16 1.86 3.07
CA GLU A 105 -15.68 3.02 3.84
C GLU A 105 -14.31 3.53 3.37
N SER A 106 -13.51 2.68 2.71
CA SER A 106 -12.21 3.02 2.10
C SER A 106 -12.34 3.62 0.71
N ALA A 107 -13.54 3.72 0.13
CA ALA A 107 -13.77 4.37 -1.16
C ALA A 107 -13.40 5.86 -1.19
N VAL A 108 -13.29 6.48 0.00
CA VAL A 108 -12.79 7.85 0.16
C VAL A 108 -11.40 8.04 -0.44
N SER A 109 -10.55 7.00 -0.41
CA SER A 109 -9.18 7.03 -0.95
C SER A 109 -9.11 7.31 -2.45
N MET A 110 -10.16 6.98 -3.22
CA MET A 110 -10.21 7.23 -4.66
C MET A 110 -10.49 8.70 -5.00
N LYS A 111 -10.81 9.53 -4.01
CA LYS A 111 -11.17 10.94 -4.18
C LYS A 111 -10.14 11.90 -3.57
N VAL A 112 -9.06 11.37 -3.01
CA VAL A 112 -8.00 12.18 -2.40
C VAL A 112 -7.07 12.67 -3.51
N GLN A 113 -6.90 13.98 -3.61
CA GLN A 113 -5.99 14.58 -4.58
C GLN A 113 -4.57 14.65 -4.04
N ASN A 114 -3.57 14.50 -4.90
CA ASN A 114 -2.18 14.78 -4.55
C ASN A 114 -1.88 16.28 -4.42
N ASN A 115 -0.63 16.66 -4.16
CA ASN A 115 -0.24 18.07 -4.01
C ASN A 115 -0.33 18.87 -5.33
N GLU A 116 -0.42 18.18 -6.48
CA GLU A 116 -0.65 18.80 -7.80
C GLU A 116 -2.15 18.97 -8.09
N GLY A 117 -3.03 18.39 -7.26
CA GLY A 117 -4.48 18.41 -7.44
C GLY A 117 -5.02 17.23 -8.27
N ASP A 118 -4.19 16.28 -8.65
CA ASP A 118 -4.62 15.12 -9.44
C ASP A 118 -5.36 14.11 -8.56
N LEU A 119 -6.49 13.59 -9.04
CA LEU A 119 -7.09 12.40 -8.45
C LEU A 119 -6.25 11.17 -8.79
N PRO A 120 -6.35 10.07 -8.02
CA PRO A 120 -5.60 8.86 -8.33
C PRO A 120 -5.94 8.32 -9.72
N LEU A 121 -7.19 8.50 -10.17
CA LEU A 121 -7.73 7.98 -11.43
C LEU A 121 -7.81 9.03 -12.57
N ASP A 122 -7.27 10.24 -12.36
CA ASP A 122 -7.15 11.26 -13.43
C ASP A 122 -6.01 10.91 -14.40
#